data_AF-A0A7Y2PYR9-F1
#
_entry.id   AF-A0A7Y2PYR9-F1
#
_cell.length_a   1.000
_cell.length_b   1.000
_cell.length_c   1.000
_cell.angle_alpha   90.00
_cell.angle_beta   90.00
_cell.angle_gamma   90.00
#
_symmetry.space_group_name_H-M   'P 1'
#
loop_
_entity.id
_entity.type
_entity.pdbx_description
1 polymer ?
#
loop_
_entity_poly.entity_id
_entity_poly.type
_entity_poly.pdbx_seq_one_letter_code
_entity_poly.pdbx_strand_id
1 'polypeptide(L)'
;MLKRGIGIGMLCLAGHAYSAEITVTITDDITKDDSECSLREAIEYVNKGMPEAGYMGCGGKNALSTILLDKQKIYTLNAKVDVKASLALKTYYDTTVTEEAIAGLNNAVIKMAGKDQIFNIDHDPKDLALITIKEVSFEGCNKSICAEKGGIFYNNERLVLQYVKLSGGNARLGGAIYNVGESSATQNYISEVSISDSIVENNTAVTGAILYSQRPAFTLNSVVFKNNNTTSDAANIFSEKPIADVALLNDKNINKLSNSTFLNNSGYIINIRDGIAVNNVTIVGNQAGVQFDSQEGYGYLANSIVVGNGSGTNCQFNADDKTLIQNNLVESECKSGDTKYPNEFWDGSKLFAGNSSEGSCKSLIEDPDALLCPYSTPKNTFLGYIRPRILLSAKNMFDTLILNKGRLDLSLDSTQLMCETMDQRNKNRTTDNSWCDRGAIEIIVPSSKSRIGQDLKVGEVAKLNILEYLGDSDLYPKEKCESLLNMKNPAGGEWQDGCAYIDQTLTKSKGTLTLDIDGNLVYTPNGNWHGADIFNLQIVTSSTHFNENKKYMVLEDYMVQEPNNEFEDKSVKTSGGAFGFFGLFAVLGLVGIRRFKK
;
A
#
# COMPACT_ATOMS: atom_id res chain seq x y z
N MET A 1 17.12 22.66 -17.32
CA MET A 1 17.42 23.64 -16.24
C MET A 1 18.24 22.94 -15.17
N LEU A 2 19.44 23.46 -14.87
CA LEU A 2 20.34 22.96 -13.83
C LEU A 2 19.61 22.87 -12.47
N LYS A 3 19.43 21.66 -11.94
CA LYS A 3 19.46 21.41 -10.50
C LYS A 3 20.79 20.73 -10.15
N ARG A 4 21.89 21.45 -10.34
CA ARG A 4 23.14 21.14 -9.65
C ARG A 4 23.13 21.89 -8.32
N GLY A 5 22.38 21.34 -7.36
CA GLY A 5 22.58 21.67 -5.95
C GLY A 5 23.84 20.94 -5.49
N ILE A 6 24.91 21.69 -5.29
CA ILE A 6 26.17 21.18 -4.76
C ILE A 6 25.90 20.70 -3.33
N GLY A 7 25.76 19.39 -3.15
CA GLY A 7 25.78 18.74 -1.84
C GLY A 7 27.19 18.79 -1.29
N ILE A 8 27.52 19.87 -0.58
CA ILE A 8 28.74 19.93 0.24
C ILE A 8 28.54 18.92 1.37
N GLY A 9 29.26 17.81 1.27
CA GLY A 9 29.34 16.81 2.33
C GLY A 9 29.83 17.46 3.62
N MET A 10 29.02 17.38 4.66
CA MET A 10 29.47 17.61 6.03
C MET A 10 30.01 16.29 6.55
N LEU A 11 31.35 16.18 6.52
CA LEU A 11 32.11 15.17 7.24
C LEU A 11 32.00 15.44 8.75
N CYS A 12 31.85 14.36 9.50
CA CYS A 12 32.10 14.23 10.94
C CYS A 12 31.16 14.95 11.91
N LEU A 13 30.14 14.23 12.40
CA LEU A 13 29.85 14.14 13.83
C LEU A 13 29.40 12.71 14.15
N ALA A 14 30.35 11.86 14.57
CA ALA A 14 30.03 10.82 15.54
C ALA A 14 29.67 11.55 16.84
N GLY A 15 28.40 11.89 16.97
CA GLY A 15 27.81 12.48 18.16
C GLY A 15 26.58 11.67 18.50
N HIS A 16 26.69 10.83 19.54
CA HIS A 16 25.56 10.28 20.25
C HIS A 16 24.74 11.46 20.80
N ALA A 17 23.86 12.02 19.98
CA ALA A 17 22.87 12.98 20.41
C ALA A 17 21.75 12.17 21.03
N TYR A 18 21.69 12.20 22.36
CA TYR A 18 20.66 11.66 23.25
C TYR A 18 19.27 11.54 22.58
N SER A 19 19.01 10.44 21.89
CA SER A 19 17.64 9.99 21.73
C SER A 19 17.26 9.32 23.04
N ALA A 20 16.14 9.75 23.59
CA ALA A 20 15.55 9.10 24.75
C ALA A 20 15.02 7.69 24.38
N GLU A 21 14.97 7.33 23.10
CA GLU A 21 14.50 6.03 22.63
C GLU A 21 15.53 4.91 22.86
N ILE A 22 15.06 3.69 23.08
CA ILE A 22 15.89 2.51 23.29
C ILE A 22 16.34 1.98 21.92
N THR A 23 17.64 2.03 21.62
CA THR A 23 18.17 1.55 20.33
C THR A 23 18.66 0.11 20.46
N VAL A 24 18.13 -0.79 19.63
CA VAL A 24 18.63 -2.16 19.54
C VAL A 24 19.89 -2.20 18.68
N THR A 25 21.03 -2.60 19.26
CA THR A 25 22.34 -2.52 18.60
C THR A 25 22.77 -3.83 17.96
N ILE A 26 22.19 -4.97 18.37
CA ILE A 26 22.49 -6.30 17.82
C ILE A 26 21.23 -7.02 17.35
N THR A 27 21.39 -7.87 16.34
CA THR A 27 20.30 -8.63 15.73
C THR A 27 20.08 -10.01 16.34
N ASP A 28 21.06 -10.51 17.09
CA ASP A 28 21.02 -11.84 17.67
C ASP A 28 20.22 -11.85 18.98
N ASP A 29 19.57 -12.98 19.25
CA ASP A 29 18.85 -13.20 20.51
C ASP A 29 19.82 -13.61 21.61
N ILE A 30 20.39 -12.61 22.29
CA ILE A 30 21.39 -12.78 23.35
C ILE A 30 20.83 -12.17 24.64
N THR A 31 21.24 -12.71 25.78
CA THR A 31 21.05 -12.06 27.07
C THR A 31 22.38 -12.04 27.80
N LYS A 32 23.01 -10.88 27.89
CA LYS A 32 24.37 -10.73 28.41
C LYS A 32 24.59 -9.32 28.96
N ASP A 33 25.24 -9.23 30.11
CA ASP A 33 25.61 -7.95 30.70
C ASP A 33 26.83 -7.38 29.97
N ASP A 34 26.59 -6.67 28.87
CA ASP A 34 27.59 -5.93 28.12
C ASP A 34 27.03 -4.61 27.56
N SER A 35 27.73 -4.01 26.61
CA SER A 35 27.33 -2.74 25.99
C SER A 35 26.37 -2.90 24.81
N GLU A 36 26.06 -4.13 24.42
CA GLU A 36 25.16 -4.42 23.31
C GLU A 36 23.74 -4.59 23.85
N CYS A 37 22.75 -4.09 23.10
CA CYS A 37 21.35 -4.20 23.42
C CYS A 37 20.65 -5.05 22.36
N SER A 38 20.20 -6.26 22.73
CA SER A 38 19.32 -7.08 21.89
C SER A 38 17.85 -6.65 22.02
N LEU A 39 17.01 -7.11 21.08
CA LEU A 39 15.56 -6.85 21.13
C LEU A 39 14.93 -7.44 22.40
N ARG A 40 15.36 -8.63 22.83
CA ARG A 40 14.86 -9.27 24.05
C ARG A 40 15.19 -8.43 25.29
N GLU A 41 16.42 -7.96 25.39
CA GLU A 41 16.86 -7.12 26.50
C GLU A 41 16.15 -5.77 26.51
N ALA A 42 15.91 -5.18 25.33
CA ALA A 42 15.17 -3.93 25.20
C ALA A 42 13.72 -4.05 25.72
N ILE A 43 13.02 -5.14 25.37
CA ILE A 43 11.66 -5.40 25.86
C ILE A 43 11.69 -5.70 27.37
N GLU A 44 12.66 -6.49 27.83
CA GLU A 44 12.77 -6.81 29.26
C GLU A 44 13.12 -5.58 30.12
N TYR A 45 13.92 -4.65 29.59
CA TYR A 45 14.17 -3.35 30.22
C TYR A 45 12.87 -2.57 30.45
N VAL A 46 11.99 -2.54 29.43
CA VAL A 46 10.67 -1.91 29.53
C VAL A 46 9.78 -2.64 30.54
N ASN A 47 9.73 -3.98 30.50
CA ASN A 47 8.97 -4.80 31.44
C ASN A 47 9.38 -4.54 32.90
N LYS A 48 10.65 -4.22 33.16
CA LYS A 48 11.18 -3.91 34.50
C LYS A 48 10.90 -2.48 34.97
N GLY A 49 10.15 -1.68 34.21
CA GLY A 49 9.85 -0.29 34.55
C GLY A 49 10.99 0.67 34.25
N MET A 50 11.88 0.32 33.31
CA MET A 50 12.94 1.20 32.79
C MET A 50 13.85 1.81 33.88
N PRO A 51 14.57 0.98 34.68
CA PRO A 51 15.46 1.48 35.73
C PRO A 51 16.51 2.46 35.19
N GLU A 52 16.82 3.54 35.92
CA GLU A 52 17.78 4.57 35.46
C GLU A 52 19.17 4.03 35.12
N ALA A 53 19.57 2.91 35.72
CA ALA A 53 20.83 2.23 35.45
C ALA A 53 20.90 1.55 34.07
N GLY A 54 19.78 1.46 33.34
CA GLY A 54 19.66 0.61 32.16
C GLY A 54 19.49 -0.87 32.53
N TYR A 55 19.47 -1.74 31.53
CA TYR A 55 19.44 -3.19 31.69
C TYR A 55 20.14 -3.85 30.51
N MET A 56 21.22 -4.60 30.77
CA MET A 56 21.95 -5.40 29.78
C MET A 56 22.22 -4.62 28.48
N GLY A 57 22.96 -3.51 28.60
CA GLY A 57 23.26 -2.63 27.47
C GLY A 57 22.12 -1.75 26.96
N CYS A 58 20.88 -1.96 27.39
CA CYS A 58 19.70 -1.22 26.92
C CYS A 58 19.31 -0.05 27.85
N GLY A 59 18.95 1.08 27.25
CA GLY A 59 18.29 2.19 27.92
C GLY A 59 19.20 3.02 28.84
N GLY A 60 18.63 3.47 29.98
CA GLY A 60 19.30 4.34 30.94
C GLY A 60 18.46 5.57 31.31
N LYS A 61 19.10 6.54 31.96
CA LYS A 61 18.45 7.75 32.45
C LYS A 61 17.70 8.48 31.33
N ASN A 62 16.43 8.81 31.59
CA ASN A 62 15.51 9.47 30.67
C ASN A 62 15.04 8.63 29.47
N ALA A 63 15.21 7.31 29.48
CA ALA A 63 14.69 6.47 28.41
C ALA A 63 13.16 6.55 28.27
N LEU A 64 12.66 6.48 27.04
CA LEU A 64 11.26 6.34 26.66
C LEU A 64 10.97 4.89 26.33
N SER A 65 9.71 4.48 26.49
CA SER A 65 9.22 3.15 26.08
C SER A 65 9.01 3.09 24.56
N THR A 66 10.05 3.42 23.79
CA THR A 66 10.08 3.35 22.33
C THR A 66 11.36 2.66 21.91
N ILE A 67 11.23 1.49 21.28
CA ILE A 67 12.33 0.65 20.83
C ILE A 67 12.54 0.88 19.33
N LEU A 68 13.78 1.20 18.94
CA LEU A 68 14.18 1.45 17.57
C LEU A 68 14.90 0.25 16.97
N LEU A 69 14.50 -0.09 15.75
CA LEU A 69 15.14 -1.09 14.90
C LEU A 69 15.73 -0.41 13.66
N ASP A 70 16.89 -0.85 13.19
CA ASP A 70 17.47 -0.33 11.96
C ASP A 70 16.70 -0.84 10.73
N LYS A 71 16.50 0.04 9.74
CA LYS A 71 15.83 -0.33 8.48
C LYS A 71 16.41 -1.58 7.85
N GLN A 72 15.51 -2.46 7.38
CA GLN A 72 15.82 -3.66 6.62
C GLN A 72 16.79 -4.65 7.32
N LYS A 73 17.01 -4.54 8.63
CA LYS A 73 17.71 -5.56 9.42
C LYS A 73 16.76 -6.67 9.86
N ILE A 74 17.31 -7.87 10.06
CA ILE A 74 16.59 -9.04 10.56
C ILE A 74 17.03 -9.30 12.00
N TYR A 75 16.12 -9.14 12.95
CA TYR A 75 16.28 -9.44 14.37
C TYR A 75 15.73 -10.83 14.67
N THR A 76 16.59 -11.74 15.09
CA THR A 76 16.20 -13.14 15.34
C THR A 76 15.81 -13.32 16.80
N LEU A 77 14.81 -14.16 17.05
CA LEU A 77 14.40 -14.62 18.39
C LEU A 77 14.39 -16.15 18.42
N ASN A 78 15.03 -16.74 19.43
CA ASN A 78 15.13 -18.19 19.64
C ASN A 78 13.94 -18.76 20.44
N ALA A 79 13.25 -17.91 21.19
CA ALA A 79 12.04 -18.23 21.96
C ALA A 79 11.14 -17.00 22.02
N LYS A 80 9.87 -17.16 22.44
CA LYS A 80 8.97 -16.01 22.62
C LYS A 80 9.54 -14.95 23.56
N VAL A 81 9.07 -13.73 23.40
CA VAL A 81 9.33 -12.62 24.34
C VAL A 81 8.00 -12.24 24.99
N ASP A 82 7.98 -12.18 26.32
CA ASP A 82 6.83 -11.65 27.04
C ASP A 82 6.85 -10.12 27.00
N VAL A 83 5.72 -9.50 26.66
CA VAL A 83 5.51 -8.06 26.70
C VAL A 83 4.52 -7.78 27.82
N LYS A 84 5.02 -7.16 28.89
CA LYS A 84 4.30 -6.95 30.16
C LYS A 84 4.14 -5.48 30.51
N ALA A 85 4.34 -4.58 29.55
CA ALA A 85 4.20 -3.14 29.74
C ALA A 85 3.95 -2.44 28.40
N SER A 86 3.39 -1.22 28.46
CA SER A 86 3.15 -0.39 27.27
C SER A 86 4.46 -0.03 26.58
N LEU A 87 4.55 -0.24 25.27
CA LEU A 87 5.72 0.09 24.47
C LEU A 87 5.37 0.44 23.02
N ALA A 88 6.25 1.20 22.39
CA ALA A 88 6.26 1.38 20.95
C ALA A 88 7.48 0.67 20.35
N LEU A 89 7.29 -0.01 19.22
CA LEU A 89 8.35 -0.60 18.42
C LEU A 89 8.27 -0.01 17.02
N LYS A 90 9.37 0.59 16.54
CA LYS A 90 9.40 1.18 15.21
C LYS A 90 10.74 1.00 14.52
N THR A 91 10.72 1.00 13.20
CA THR A 91 11.94 1.11 12.41
C THR A 91 12.41 2.56 12.35
N TYR A 92 13.71 2.78 12.55
CA TYR A 92 14.39 4.05 12.40
C TYR A 92 15.17 4.11 11.08
N TYR A 93 15.06 5.24 10.39
CA TYR A 93 15.90 5.59 9.26
C TYR A 93 15.94 7.11 9.07
N ASP A 94 17.12 7.64 8.74
CA ASP A 94 17.26 9.06 8.39
C ASP A 94 16.64 9.33 7.02
N THR A 95 15.66 10.24 6.97
CA THR A 95 15.20 10.81 5.71
C THR A 95 16.17 11.92 5.30
N THR A 96 17.09 11.61 4.38
CA THR A 96 17.85 12.69 3.75
C THR A 96 16.91 13.56 2.92
N VAL A 97 17.24 14.83 2.70
CA VAL A 97 16.41 15.80 1.95
C VAL A 97 16.11 15.34 0.50
N THR A 98 16.78 14.28 0.02
CA THR A 98 16.66 13.75 -1.34
C THR A 98 15.84 12.45 -1.47
N GLU A 99 15.47 11.79 -0.38
CA GLU A 99 14.71 10.53 -0.41
C GLU A 99 13.34 10.69 0.27
N GLU A 100 12.26 10.55 -0.50
CA GLU A 100 10.91 10.42 0.06
C GLU A 100 10.75 9.02 0.63
N ALA A 101 10.81 8.89 1.95
CA ALA A 101 10.58 7.60 2.59
C ALA A 101 9.10 7.22 2.52
N ILE A 102 8.85 6.07 1.91
CA ILE A 102 7.50 5.48 1.83
C ILE A 102 7.35 4.49 2.97
N ALA A 103 6.35 4.73 3.81
CA ALA A 103 6.08 3.91 4.99
C ALA A 103 5.84 2.44 4.59
N GLY A 104 6.45 1.51 5.34
CA GLY A 104 6.32 0.07 5.12
C GLY A 104 7.42 -0.55 4.25
N LEU A 105 8.09 0.21 3.37
CA LEU A 105 9.13 -0.33 2.48
C LEU A 105 10.48 -0.56 3.16
N ASN A 106 10.71 0.12 4.29
CA ASN A 106 11.97 0.08 5.02
C ASN A 106 11.94 -0.82 6.26
N ASN A 107 10.85 -1.57 6.45
CA ASN A 107 10.62 -2.34 7.67
C ASN A 107 11.83 -3.18 8.10
N ALA A 108 12.23 -3.05 9.36
CA ALA A 108 12.97 -4.10 10.04
C ALA A 108 12.12 -5.37 10.12
N VAL A 109 12.77 -6.53 10.20
CA VAL A 109 12.11 -7.84 10.29
C VAL A 109 12.43 -8.46 11.64
N ILE A 110 11.41 -8.90 12.38
CA ILE A 110 11.57 -9.76 13.56
C ILE A 110 11.21 -11.19 13.17
N LYS A 111 12.13 -12.12 13.41
CA LYS A 111 12.03 -13.50 12.95
C LYS A 111 12.13 -14.49 14.09
N MET A 112 11.19 -15.43 14.16
CA MET A 112 11.28 -16.56 15.07
C MET A 112 12.12 -17.70 14.47
N ALA A 113 13.31 -17.96 15.05
CA ALA A 113 14.10 -19.15 14.77
C ALA A 113 13.61 -20.38 15.56
N GLY A 114 13.02 -20.12 16.74
CA GLY A 114 12.45 -21.12 17.65
C GLY A 114 11.22 -21.83 17.10
N LYS A 115 10.55 -22.62 17.95
CA LYS A 115 9.22 -23.20 17.66
C LYS A 115 8.25 -22.64 18.70
N ASP A 116 7.98 -21.35 18.59
CA ASP A 116 7.13 -20.60 19.49
C ASP A 116 6.47 -19.44 18.72
N GLN A 117 5.55 -18.73 19.37
CA GLN A 117 5.07 -17.41 18.93
C GLN A 117 6.13 -16.33 19.17
N ILE A 118 6.02 -15.17 18.51
CA ILE A 118 6.99 -14.08 18.67
C ILE A 118 6.76 -13.34 19.99
N PHE A 119 5.58 -12.74 20.16
CA PHE A 119 5.25 -12.02 21.39
C PHE A 119 4.09 -12.67 22.14
N ASN A 120 4.25 -12.73 23.45
CA ASN A 120 3.21 -13.02 24.41
C ASN A 120 2.87 -11.73 25.17
N ILE A 121 1.79 -11.07 24.76
CA ILE A 121 1.40 -9.74 25.25
C ILE A 121 0.32 -9.91 26.31
N ASP A 122 0.70 -9.73 27.57
CA ASP A 122 -0.17 -9.95 28.74
C ASP A 122 0.35 -9.17 29.96
N HIS A 123 -0.38 -8.14 30.39
CA HIS A 123 -0.07 -7.24 31.50
C HIS A 123 -1.04 -7.47 32.67
N ASP A 124 -0.56 -8.09 33.75
CA ASP A 124 -1.35 -8.45 34.94
C ASP A 124 -1.02 -7.53 36.15
N PRO A 125 -1.95 -6.81 36.84
CA PRO A 125 -3.28 -6.30 36.44
C PRO A 125 -3.59 -4.81 36.85
N LYS A 126 -4.44 -4.10 36.05
CA LYS A 126 -5.56 -3.17 36.44
C LYS A 126 -6.10 -2.36 35.25
N ASP A 127 -5.32 -2.22 34.18
CA ASP A 127 -5.64 -1.52 32.94
C ASP A 127 -4.93 -2.17 31.74
N LEU A 128 -5.33 -1.80 30.51
CA LEU A 128 -4.74 -2.31 29.28
C LEU A 128 -3.39 -1.64 28.99
N ALA A 129 -2.35 -2.43 28.75
CA ALA A 129 -1.14 -1.93 28.13
C ALA A 129 -1.39 -1.57 26.65
N LEU A 130 -0.76 -0.50 26.18
CA LEU A 130 -0.75 -0.12 24.77
C LEU A 130 0.57 -0.55 24.12
N ILE A 131 0.45 -1.47 23.15
CA ILE A 131 1.57 -1.93 22.33
C ILE A 131 1.36 -1.38 20.93
N THR A 132 2.24 -0.48 20.50
CA THR A 132 2.20 0.10 19.15
C THR A 132 3.38 -0.41 18.33
N ILE A 133 3.12 -0.99 17.17
CA ILE A 133 4.16 -1.48 16.27
C ILE A 133 3.98 -0.82 14.92
N LYS A 134 5.00 -0.09 14.47
CA LYS A 134 4.97 0.68 13.22
C LYS A 134 6.15 0.35 12.33
N GLU A 135 5.89 0.03 11.07
CA GLU A 135 6.93 -0.26 10.07
C GLU A 135 7.85 -1.40 10.51
N VAL A 136 7.29 -2.50 11.02
CA VAL A 136 8.03 -3.71 11.38
C VAL A 136 7.34 -4.92 10.77
N SER A 137 8.12 -5.78 10.14
CA SER A 137 7.65 -7.05 9.57
C SER A 137 7.95 -8.19 10.53
N PHE A 138 7.08 -9.18 10.57
CA PHE A 138 7.17 -10.36 11.42
C PHE A 138 7.16 -11.63 10.57
N GLU A 139 8.17 -12.47 10.81
CA GLU A 139 8.27 -13.81 10.27
C GLU A 139 8.13 -14.81 11.42
N GLY A 140 6.96 -15.46 11.49
CA GLY A 140 6.70 -16.56 12.41
C GLY A 140 7.63 -17.75 12.18
N CYS A 141 7.44 -18.80 12.96
CA CYS A 141 8.41 -19.89 13.01
C CYS A 141 8.52 -20.72 11.72
N ASN A 142 7.59 -20.60 10.76
CA ASN A 142 7.52 -21.37 9.52
C ASN A 142 7.60 -22.91 9.73
N LYS A 143 7.20 -23.40 10.91
CA LYS A 143 7.09 -24.83 11.24
C LYS A 143 5.62 -25.25 11.24
N SER A 144 5.36 -26.55 11.30
CA SER A 144 4.01 -27.12 11.19
C SER A 144 3.00 -26.65 12.24
N ILE A 145 3.46 -26.26 13.44
CA ILE A 145 2.72 -25.53 14.48
C ILE A 145 3.75 -24.71 15.26
N CYS A 146 3.62 -23.38 15.31
CA CYS A 146 4.46 -22.48 16.11
C CYS A 146 4.00 -22.43 17.56
N ALA A 147 2.71 -22.29 17.79
CA ALA A 147 2.11 -22.24 19.13
C ALA A 147 0.65 -22.76 19.10
N GLU A 148 0.06 -22.99 20.27
CA GLU A 148 -1.37 -23.31 20.37
C GLU A 148 -2.26 -22.11 20.03
N LYS A 149 -1.83 -20.91 20.44
CA LYS A 149 -2.59 -19.66 20.33
C LYS A 149 -1.67 -18.55 19.84
N GLY A 150 -1.94 -18.02 18.64
CA GLY A 150 -1.19 -16.89 18.09
C GLY A 150 0.16 -17.34 17.54
N GLY A 151 0.23 -17.67 16.25
CA GLY A 151 1.51 -18.12 15.66
C GLY A 151 2.56 -17.01 15.53
N ILE A 152 2.14 -15.74 15.66
CA ILE A 152 3.02 -14.57 15.77
C ILE A 152 2.74 -13.84 17.10
N PHE A 153 1.48 -13.50 17.36
CA PHE A 153 1.09 -12.77 18.57
C PHE A 153 0.00 -13.49 19.35
N TYR A 154 0.25 -13.69 20.64
CA TYR A 154 -0.81 -13.80 21.64
C TYR A 154 -1.05 -12.41 22.23
N ASN A 155 -2.30 -11.94 22.21
CA ASN A 155 -2.68 -10.63 22.70
C ASN A 155 -3.80 -10.71 23.75
N ASN A 156 -3.50 -10.19 24.93
CA ASN A 156 -4.49 -9.87 25.97
C ASN A 156 -4.52 -8.37 26.30
N GLU A 157 -3.95 -7.52 25.43
CA GLU A 157 -3.81 -6.08 25.63
C GLU A 157 -4.36 -5.26 24.45
N ARG A 158 -4.02 -3.95 24.36
CA ARG A 158 -4.31 -3.15 23.16
C ARG A 158 -3.12 -3.21 22.20
N LEU A 159 -3.29 -3.91 21.09
CA LEU A 159 -2.28 -4.08 20.04
C LEU A 159 -2.62 -3.22 18.83
N VAL A 160 -1.76 -2.27 18.49
CA VAL A 160 -1.89 -1.39 17.31
C VAL A 160 -0.76 -1.67 16.35
N LEU A 161 -1.10 -2.09 15.13
CA LEU A 161 -0.17 -2.46 14.07
C LEU A 161 -0.37 -1.55 12.86
N GLN A 162 0.69 -0.86 12.42
CA GLN A 162 0.64 0.04 11.26
C GLN A 162 1.81 -0.17 10.32
N TYR A 163 1.57 -0.26 9.01
CA TYR A 163 2.60 -0.55 8.01
C TYR A 163 3.42 -1.80 8.33
N VAL A 164 2.77 -2.82 8.91
CA VAL A 164 3.42 -4.08 9.27
C VAL A 164 3.18 -5.13 8.20
N LYS A 165 4.04 -6.15 8.19
CA LYS A 165 3.79 -7.40 7.46
C LYS A 165 3.80 -8.56 8.45
N LEU A 166 2.71 -9.32 8.54
CA LEU A 166 2.63 -10.53 9.38
C LEU A 166 2.63 -11.77 8.50
N SER A 167 3.64 -12.62 8.66
CA SER A 167 3.79 -13.81 7.81
C SER A 167 4.42 -15.00 8.50
N GLY A 168 4.14 -16.21 7.99
CA GLY A 168 4.75 -17.44 8.48
C GLY A 168 4.29 -17.88 9.87
N GLY A 169 3.21 -17.29 10.39
CA GLY A 169 2.56 -17.71 11.61
C GLY A 169 1.82 -19.04 11.40
N ASN A 170 1.97 -19.97 12.35
CA ASN A 170 1.25 -21.24 12.33
C ASN A 170 0.76 -21.59 13.74
N ALA A 171 -0.55 -21.77 13.94
CA ALA A 171 -1.10 -22.12 15.25
C ALA A 171 -2.35 -22.98 15.16
N ARG A 172 -2.81 -23.53 16.29
CA ARG A 172 -4.15 -24.12 16.32
C ARG A 172 -5.22 -23.03 16.20
N LEU A 173 -5.11 -21.97 17.00
CA LEU A 173 -6.01 -20.82 17.00
C LEU A 173 -5.21 -19.54 16.72
N GLY A 174 -5.58 -18.77 15.70
CA GLY A 174 -4.92 -17.50 15.42
C GLY A 174 -3.56 -17.68 14.76
N GLY A 175 -3.54 -17.91 13.44
CA GLY A 175 -2.30 -18.19 12.71
C GLY A 175 -1.28 -17.06 12.83
N ALA A 176 -1.71 -15.83 12.56
CA ALA A 176 -0.96 -14.64 12.93
C ALA A 176 -1.28 -14.22 14.38
N ILE A 177 -2.55 -13.98 14.70
CA ILE A 177 -2.94 -13.36 15.98
C ILE A 177 -4.00 -14.19 16.70
N TYR A 178 -3.77 -14.47 17.97
CA TYR A 178 -4.81 -14.84 18.93
C TYR A 178 -5.07 -13.65 19.85
N ASN A 179 -6.31 -13.16 19.86
CA ASN A 179 -6.79 -12.14 20.77
C ASN A 179 -7.71 -12.78 21.81
N VAL A 180 -7.51 -12.44 23.09
CA VAL A 180 -8.41 -12.90 24.16
C VAL A 180 -9.81 -12.32 23.94
N GLY A 181 -9.95 -11.00 23.87
CA GLY A 181 -11.18 -10.33 23.44
C GLY A 181 -12.38 -10.60 24.35
N GLU A 182 -12.18 -11.02 25.58
CA GLU A 182 -13.23 -11.30 26.55
C GLU A 182 -12.84 -10.73 27.92
N SER A 183 -13.74 -10.00 28.57
CA SER A 183 -13.56 -9.55 29.95
C SER A 183 -13.78 -10.71 30.92
N SER A 184 -12.94 -10.85 31.95
CA SER A 184 -13.11 -11.85 33.01
C SER A 184 -13.62 -11.20 34.30
N ALA A 185 -14.03 -12.00 35.31
CA ALA A 185 -14.45 -11.46 36.61
C ALA A 185 -13.35 -10.63 37.33
N THR A 186 -12.09 -10.83 36.93
CA THR A 186 -10.92 -10.13 37.44
C THR A 186 -10.41 -9.03 36.48
N GLN A 187 -10.91 -8.95 35.24
CA GLN A 187 -10.52 -7.98 34.21
C GLN A 187 -11.74 -7.23 33.67
N ASN A 188 -11.86 -5.94 33.99
CA ASN A 188 -12.97 -5.08 33.54
C ASN A 188 -12.76 -4.45 32.15
N TYR A 189 -11.85 -5.01 31.34
CA TYR A 189 -11.49 -4.51 30.03
C TYR A 189 -11.48 -5.65 29.00
N ILE A 190 -11.44 -5.28 27.71
CA ILE A 190 -11.42 -6.21 26.58
C ILE A 190 -10.17 -5.90 25.75
N SER A 191 -9.34 -6.91 25.50
CA SER A 191 -8.18 -6.77 24.62
C SER A 191 -8.60 -6.54 23.18
N GLU A 192 -7.87 -5.69 22.45
CA GLU A 192 -8.26 -5.24 21.11
C GLU A 192 -7.06 -5.29 20.15
N VAL A 193 -7.34 -5.63 18.90
CA VAL A 193 -6.37 -5.62 17.80
C VAL A 193 -6.77 -4.57 16.76
N SER A 194 -5.91 -3.58 16.53
CA SER A 194 -6.03 -2.63 15.44
C SER A 194 -4.94 -2.87 14.39
N ILE A 195 -5.32 -3.03 13.13
CA ILE A 195 -4.38 -3.19 12.02
C ILE A 195 -4.74 -2.18 10.94
N SER A 196 -3.77 -1.34 10.56
CA SER A 196 -3.91 -0.41 9.44
C SER A 196 -2.74 -0.43 8.48
N ASP A 197 -3.05 -0.17 7.21
CA ASP A 197 -2.06 0.02 6.14
C ASP A 197 -1.04 -1.14 6.02
N SER A 198 -1.50 -2.39 6.21
CA SER A 198 -0.63 -3.54 6.50
C SER A 198 -0.88 -4.74 5.58
N ILE A 199 0.01 -5.72 5.65
CA ILE A 199 -0.10 -7.00 4.92
C ILE A 199 -0.15 -8.15 5.93
N VAL A 200 -1.12 -9.04 5.79
CA VAL A 200 -1.16 -10.30 6.54
C VAL A 200 -1.22 -11.44 5.54
N GLU A 201 -0.14 -12.21 5.44
CA GLU A 201 -0.01 -13.23 4.41
C GLU A 201 0.68 -14.51 4.86
N ASN A 202 0.36 -15.62 4.19
CA ASN A 202 1.04 -16.91 4.41
C ASN A 202 0.98 -17.39 5.87
N ASN A 203 -0.11 -17.11 6.58
CA ASN A 203 -0.35 -17.63 7.92
C ASN A 203 -1.28 -18.83 7.85
N THR A 204 -1.09 -19.80 8.75
CA THR A 204 -1.88 -21.03 8.80
C THR A 204 -2.49 -21.23 10.18
N ALA A 205 -3.74 -21.65 10.25
CA ALA A 205 -4.29 -22.18 11.50
C ALA A 205 -5.38 -23.22 11.27
N VAL A 206 -5.70 -23.98 12.31
CA VAL A 206 -6.94 -24.78 12.29
C VAL A 206 -8.15 -23.84 12.24
N THR A 207 -8.14 -22.78 13.05
CA THR A 207 -9.19 -21.75 13.08
C THR A 207 -8.57 -20.37 13.16
N GLY A 208 -9.02 -19.46 12.28
CA GLY A 208 -8.60 -18.06 12.31
C GLY A 208 -7.14 -17.86 11.89
N ALA A 209 -6.76 -18.19 10.65
CA ALA A 209 -5.38 -18.04 10.20
C ALA A 209 -4.86 -16.58 10.24
N ILE A 210 -5.73 -15.60 10.08
CA ILE A 210 -5.42 -14.18 10.22
C ILE A 210 -5.58 -13.76 11.69
N LEU A 211 -6.79 -13.92 12.22
CA LEU A 211 -7.15 -13.50 13.57
C LEU A 211 -8.13 -14.48 14.16
N TYR A 212 -7.84 -14.95 15.36
CA TYR A 212 -8.82 -15.60 16.23
C TYR A 212 -9.10 -14.68 17.41
N SER A 213 -10.37 -14.41 17.70
CA SER A 213 -10.80 -13.66 18.89
C SER A 213 -11.93 -14.42 19.59
N GLN A 214 -11.97 -14.42 20.94
CA GLN A 214 -13.08 -15.11 21.64
C GLN A 214 -14.40 -14.36 21.45
N ARG A 215 -14.36 -13.03 21.35
CA ARG A 215 -15.46 -12.17 20.89
C ARG A 215 -14.93 -11.11 19.91
N PRO A 216 -15.80 -10.44 19.14
CA PRO A 216 -15.39 -9.34 18.29
C PRO A 216 -14.68 -8.25 19.11
N ALA A 217 -13.41 -7.99 18.79
CA ALA A 217 -12.58 -6.98 19.45
C ALA A 217 -11.42 -6.56 18.53
N PHE A 218 -11.77 -5.94 17.39
CA PHE A 218 -10.81 -5.55 16.36
C PHE A 218 -11.26 -4.37 15.51
N THR A 219 -10.27 -3.67 14.95
CA THR A 219 -10.43 -2.69 13.87
C THR A 219 -9.40 -2.94 12.78
N LEU A 220 -9.83 -3.27 11.57
CA LEU A 220 -9.00 -3.60 10.42
C LEU A 220 -9.33 -2.65 9.26
N ASN A 221 -8.35 -1.87 8.80
CA ASN A 221 -8.56 -0.88 7.73
C ASN A 221 -7.37 -0.83 6.77
N SER A 222 -7.62 -0.81 5.47
CA SER A 222 -6.55 -0.71 4.47
C SER A 222 -5.53 -1.86 4.59
N VAL A 223 -6.01 -3.11 4.72
CA VAL A 223 -5.17 -4.30 4.89
C VAL A 223 -5.29 -5.22 3.68
N VAL A 224 -4.15 -5.75 3.22
CA VAL A 224 -4.12 -6.82 2.22
C VAL A 224 -3.96 -8.17 2.93
N PHE A 225 -4.95 -9.03 2.75
CA PHE A 225 -4.98 -10.38 3.29
C PHE A 225 -4.82 -11.39 2.17
N LYS A 226 -3.68 -12.08 2.10
CA LYS A 226 -3.45 -13.03 1.01
C LYS A 226 -2.76 -14.32 1.41
N ASN A 227 -3.12 -15.41 0.76
CA ASN A 227 -2.48 -16.72 0.95
C ASN A 227 -2.54 -17.22 2.41
N ASN A 228 -3.51 -16.79 3.21
CA ASN A 228 -3.72 -17.34 4.55
C ASN A 228 -4.58 -18.62 4.46
N ASN A 229 -4.36 -19.55 5.38
CA ASN A 229 -4.92 -20.89 5.29
C ASN A 229 -5.57 -21.31 6.62
N THR A 230 -6.90 -21.14 6.71
CA THR A 230 -7.69 -21.81 7.75
C THR A 230 -8.06 -23.21 7.27
N THR A 231 -7.59 -24.24 7.97
CA THR A 231 -7.74 -25.63 7.50
C THR A 231 -9.06 -26.30 7.89
N SER A 232 -9.85 -25.67 8.76
CA SER A 232 -11.24 -26.09 9.06
C SER A 232 -12.23 -25.28 8.23
N ASP A 233 -13.53 -25.58 8.37
CA ASP A 233 -14.61 -24.81 7.73
C ASP A 233 -14.87 -23.43 8.39
N ALA A 234 -13.98 -22.99 9.29
CA ALA A 234 -14.07 -21.70 9.93
C ALA A 234 -13.49 -20.57 9.06
N ALA A 235 -13.74 -19.34 9.50
CA ALA A 235 -13.19 -18.15 8.87
C ALA A 235 -11.70 -17.90 9.19
N ASN A 236 -11.04 -17.11 8.35
CA ASN A 236 -9.68 -16.59 8.56
C ASN A 236 -9.64 -15.51 9.63
N ILE A 237 -10.65 -14.64 9.65
CA ILE A 237 -10.95 -13.72 10.75
C ILE A 237 -12.13 -14.32 11.50
N PHE A 238 -11.84 -14.91 12.66
CA PHE A 238 -12.81 -15.71 13.39
C PHE A 238 -13.12 -15.12 14.78
N SER A 239 -14.41 -14.91 15.04
CA SER A 239 -14.93 -14.65 16.39
C SER A 239 -15.68 -15.87 16.92
N GLU A 240 -15.25 -16.42 18.06
CA GLU A 240 -15.83 -17.64 18.63
C GLU A 240 -17.27 -17.44 19.12
N LYS A 241 -17.50 -16.37 19.87
CA LYS A 241 -18.79 -15.98 20.43
C LYS A 241 -19.22 -14.62 19.86
N PRO A 242 -20.51 -14.26 19.87
CA PRO A 242 -20.95 -12.89 19.55
C PRO A 242 -20.45 -11.90 20.62
N ILE A 243 -20.72 -10.60 20.44
CA ILE A 243 -20.52 -9.64 21.54
C ILE A 243 -21.39 -10.00 22.75
N ALA A 244 -20.94 -9.63 23.96
CA ALA A 244 -21.62 -10.01 25.20
C ALA A 244 -22.96 -9.28 25.41
N ASP A 245 -23.03 -8.00 25.05
CA ASP A 245 -24.23 -7.17 25.18
C ASP A 245 -24.37 -6.25 23.96
N VAL A 246 -25.35 -6.56 23.11
CA VAL A 246 -25.64 -5.78 21.89
C VAL A 246 -26.19 -4.39 22.21
N ALA A 247 -26.75 -4.16 23.41
CA ALA A 247 -27.26 -2.84 23.81
C ALA A 247 -26.14 -1.80 24.00
N LEU A 248 -24.90 -2.26 24.14
CA LEU A 248 -23.73 -1.38 24.22
C LEU A 248 -23.21 -0.95 22.85
N LEU A 249 -23.67 -1.58 21.76
CA LEU A 249 -23.21 -1.27 20.41
C LEU A 249 -23.73 0.09 19.92
N ASN A 250 -22.84 0.82 19.28
CA ASN A 250 -23.08 2.05 18.56
C ASN A 250 -22.01 2.21 17.46
N ASP A 251 -22.14 3.22 16.62
CA ASP A 251 -21.23 3.45 15.49
C ASP A 251 -19.75 3.63 15.90
N LYS A 252 -19.46 3.96 17.17
CA LYS A 252 -18.09 4.20 17.65
C LYS A 252 -17.39 2.96 18.20
N ASN A 253 -18.12 1.88 18.49
CA ASN A 253 -17.55 0.68 19.12
C ASN A 253 -17.92 -0.62 18.41
N ILE A 254 -18.37 -0.52 17.16
CA ILE A 254 -18.52 -1.68 16.28
C ILE A 254 -17.16 -2.16 15.77
N ASN A 255 -16.98 -3.47 15.70
CA ASN A 255 -15.72 -4.07 15.25
C ASN A 255 -15.69 -4.06 13.73
N LYS A 256 -14.78 -3.26 13.17
CA LYS A 256 -14.86 -2.88 11.77
C LYS A 256 -13.76 -3.54 10.94
N LEU A 257 -14.15 -4.11 9.82
CA LEU A 257 -13.27 -4.49 8.72
C LEU A 257 -13.63 -3.62 7.51
N SER A 258 -12.69 -2.83 7.03
CA SER A 258 -12.96 -1.87 5.96
C SER A 258 -11.81 -1.64 5.01
N ASN A 259 -12.12 -1.18 3.78
CA ASN A 259 -11.14 -0.80 2.76
C ASN A 259 -10.04 -1.84 2.53
N SER A 260 -10.38 -3.13 2.60
CA SER A 260 -9.40 -4.21 2.63
C SER A 260 -9.63 -5.20 1.50
N THR A 261 -8.56 -5.85 1.05
CA THR A 261 -8.59 -6.81 -0.05
C THR A 261 -8.22 -8.21 0.43
N PHE A 262 -9.01 -9.20 0.03
CA PHE A 262 -8.77 -10.62 0.28
C PHE A 262 -8.59 -11.37 -1.04
N LEU A 263 -7.48 -12.10 -1.18
CA LEU A 263 -7.23 -12.97 -2.32
C LEU A 263 -6.46 -14.24 -1.94
N ASN A 264 -6.71 -15.34 -2.64
CA ASN A 264 -5.98 -16.60 -2.51
C ASN A 264 -5.98 -17.19 -1.09
N ASN A 265 -6.91 -16.80 -0.21
CA ASN A 265 -7.03 -17.38 1.12
C ASN A 265 -7.83 -18.70 1.07
N SER A 266 -7.50 -19.65 1.93
CA SER A 266 -8.24 -20.90 2.15
C SER A 266 -9.06 -20.83 3.43
N GLY A 267 -10.24 -21.45 3.43
CA GLY A 267 -11.33 -21.24 4.39
C GLY A 267 -12.19 -20.03 4.04
N TYR A 268 -13.22 -19.79 4.85
CA TYR A 268 -14.03 -18.57 4.76
C TYR A 268 -13.22 -17.35 5.19
N ILE A 269 -13.60 -16.15 4.76
CA ILE A 269 -12.88 -14.92 5.09
C ILE A 269 -13.17 -14.44 6.50
N ILE A 270 -14.44 -14.26 6.81
CA ILE A 270 -14.90 -13.72 8.09
C ILE A 270 -16.25 -14.33 8.46
N ASN A 271 -16.47 -14.57 9.75
CA ASN A 271 -17.79 -14.89 10.27
C ASN A 271 -18.42 -13.64 10.92
N ILE A 272 -19.37 -13.02 10.21
CA ILE A 272 -20.08 -11.84 10.68
C ILE A 272 -21.05 -12.26 11.77
N ARG A 273 -20.82 -11.76 12.99
CA ARG A 273 -21.68 -11.90 14.17
C ARG A 273 -22.20 -10.52 14.58
N ASP A 274 -23.10 -10.47 15.54
CA ASP A 274 -23.50 -9.21 16.16
C ASP A 274 -22.28 -8.42 16.68
N GLY A 275 -22.19 -7.16 16.26
CA GLY A 275 -21.06 -6.27 16.57
C GLY A 275 -19.91 -6.30 15.57
N ILE A 276 -20.06 -6.97 14.42
CA ILE A 276 -19.09 -6.97 13.30
C ILE A 276 -19.65 -6.21 12.09
N ALA A 277 -18.88 -5.22 11.63
CA ALA A 277 -19.14 -4.42 10.45
C ALA A 277 -18.12 -4.73 9.34
N VAL A 278 -18.60 -5.04 8.14
CA VAL A 278 -17.76 -5.18 6.93
C VAL A 278 -18.21 -4.16 5.89
N ASN A 279 -17.32 -3.24 5.50
CA ASN A 279 -17.66 -2.15 4.58
C ASN A 279 -16.56 -1.85 3.56
N ASN A 280 -16.91 -1.65 2.28
CA ASN A 280 -15.94 -1.37 1.22
C ASN A 280 -14.78 -2.38 1.18
N VAL A 281 -15.09 -3.67 1.14
CA VAL A 281 -14.09 -4.77 1.09
C VAL A 281 -14.18 -5.50 -0.25
N THR A 282 -13.05 -5.94 -0.78
CA THR A 282 -12.99 -6.76 -1.99
C THR A 282 -12.57 -8.19 -1.61
N ILE A 283 -13.47 -9.15 -1.76
CA ILE A 283 -13.29 -10.58 -1.45
C ILE A 283 -13.42 -11.39 -2.73
N VAL A 284 -12.28 -11.74 -3.33
CA VAL A 284 -12.22 -12.37 -4.66
C VAL A 284 -11.09 -13.39 -4.77
N GLY A 285 -11.30 -14.47 -5.53
CA GLY A 285 -10.25 -15.46 -5.77
C GLY A 285 -9.79 -16.22 -4.51
N ASN A 286 -10.61 -16.25 -3.46
CA ASN A 286 -10.37 -17.07 -2.26
C ASN A 286 -11.03 -18.45 -2.44
N GLN A 287 -10.87 -19.36 -1.48
CA GLN A 287 -11.59 -20.63 -1.49
C GLN A 287 -13.09 -20.45 -1.22
N ALA A 288 -13.45 -19.58 -0.28
CA ALA A 288 -14.83 -19.28 0.11
C ALA A 288 -14.98 -17.80 0.53
N GLY A 289 -16.22 -17.30 0.56
CA GLY A 289 -16.51 -15.91 0.91
C GLY A 289 -16.79 -15.71 2.40
N VAL A 290 -18.00 -15.27 2.74
CA VAL A 290 -18.38 -14.79 4.08
C VAL A 290 -19.36 -15.74 4.76
N GLN A 291 -19.22 -15.92 6.08
CA GLN A 291 -20.19 -16.61 6.94
C GLN A 291 -21.04 -15.57 7.69
N PHE A 292 -22.34 -15.78 7.76
CA PHE A 292 -23.31 -14.86 8.37
C PHE A 292 -24.00 -15.53 9.56
N ASP A 293 -23.86 -14.92 10.74
CA ASP A 293 -24.30 -15.43 12.03
C ASP A 293 -24.63 -14.29 13.04
N SER A 294 -25.31 -13.23 12.58
CA SER A 294 -25.83 -12.14 13.42
C SER A 294 -27.25 -12.48 13.85
N GLN A 295 -27.48 -12.76 15.12
CA GLN A 295 -28.79 -13.22 15.61
C GLN A 295 -29.71 -12.05 15.99
N GLU A 296 -29.13 -10.92 16.40
CA GLU A 296 -29.85 -9.73 16.82
C GLU A 296 -29.88 -8.63 15.74
N GLY A 297 -29.21 -8.84 14.61
CA GLY A 297 -29.19 -7.92 13.47
C GLY A 297 -28.21 -6.74 13.62
N TYR A 298 -27.19 -6.87 14.48
CA TYR A 298 -26.14 -5.87 14.68
C TYR A 298 -24.84 -6.19 13.91
N GLY A 299 -24.87 -7.15 13.00
CA GLY A 299 -23.81 -7.37 12.02
C GLY A 299 -24.21 -6.79 10.66
N TYR A 300 -23.23 -6.35 9.86
CA TYR A 300 -23.53 -5.95 8.47
C TYR A 300 -22.40 -6.20 7.47
N LEU A 301 -22.80 -6.34 6.20
CA LEU A 301 -21.95 -6.31 5.00
C LEU A 301 -22.47 -5.24 4.03
N ALA A 302 -21.68 -4.22 3.74
CA ALA A 302 -22.08 -3.13 2.87
C ALA A 302 -21.02 -2.69 1.85
N ASN A 303 -21.48 -2.14 0.73
CA ASN A 303 -20.66 -1.46 -0.29
C ASN A 303 -19.45 -2.30 -0.77
N SER A 304 -19.56 -3.63 -0.76
CA SER A 304 -18.45 -4.57 -0.94
C SER A 304 -18.59 -5.41 -2.20
N ILE A 305 -17.49 -6.08 -2.59
CA ILE A 305 -17.45 -7.04 -3.68
C ILE A 305 -17.16 -8.42 -3.08
N VAL A 306 -18.05 -9.38 -3.28
CA VAL A 306 -17.90 -10.77 -2.80
C VAL A 306 -18.31 -11.72 -3.92
N VAL A 307 -17.39 -12.02 -4.84
CA VAL A 307 -17.64 -12.83 -6.04
C VAL A 307 -16.42 -13.66 -6.42
N GLY A 308 -16.64 -14.73 -7.18
CA GLY A 308 -15.57 -15.58 -7.73
C GLY A 308 -14.62 -16.15 -6.67
N ASN A 309 -15.17 -16.57 -5.54
CA ASN A 309 -14.46 -17.36 -4.54
C ASN A 309 -14.73 -18.85 -4.83
N GLY A 310 -13.66 -19.62 -5.04
CA GLY A 310 -13.58 -20.90 -5.77
C GLY A 310 -14.57 -22.00 -5.39
N SER A 311 -14.13 -22.97 -4.58
CA SER A 311 -14.90 -24.21 -4.32
C SER A 311 -15.95 -24.09 -3.23
N GLY A 312 -15.85 -23.06 -2.39
CA GLY A 312 -16.84 -22.72 -1.37
C GLY A 312 -17.86 -21.72 -1.88
N THR A 313 -18.91 -21.48 -1.08
CA THR A 313 -19.93 -20.46 -1.38
C THR A 313 -19.41 -19.05 -1.09
N ASN A 314 -19.83 -18.04 -1.85
CA ASN A 314 -19.54 -16.64 -1.53
C ASN A 314 -20.27 -16.19 -0.25
N CYS A 315 -21.45 -16.76 0.04
CA CYS A 315 -22.21 -16.45 1.24
C CYS A 315 -22.78 -17.72 1.88
N GLN A 316 -22.46 -17.92 3.16
CA GLN A 316 -23.01 -18.99 3.98
C GLN A 316 -23.83 -18.40 5.12
N PHE A 317 -25.13 -18.67 5.15
CA PHE A 317 -26.04 -18.18 6.18
C PHE A 317 -26.33 -19.26 7.22
N ASN A 318 -26.24 -18.89 8.49
CA ASN A 318 -26.87 -19.68 9.56
C ASN A 318 -28.39 -19.47 9.57
N ALA A 319 -29.13 -20.42 10.16
CA ALA A 319 -30.59 -20.49 10.05
C ALA A 319 -31.33 -19.26 10.60
N ASP A 320 -30.78 -18.62 11.64
CA ASP A 320 -31.38 -17.47 12.33
C ASP A 320 -30.64 -16.16 12.05
N ASP A 321 -29.83 -16.12 10.98
CA ASP A 321 -29.07 -14.93 10.63
C ASP A 321 -29.98 -13.76 10.20
N LYS A 322 -29.69 -12.59 10.76
CA LYS A 322 -30.32 -11.29 10.52
C LYS A 322 -29.29 -10.23 10.10
N THR A 323 -28.13 -10.63 9.60
CA THR A 323 -27.11 -9.69 9.15
C THR A 323 -27.70 -8.72 8.14
N LEU A 324 -27.45 -7.41 8.32
CA LEU A 324 -27.86 -6.39 7.37
C LEU A 324 -26.93 -6.40 6.15
N ILE A 325 -27.48 -6.59 4.95
CA ILE A 325 -26.70 -6.69 3.72
C ILE A 325 -27.17 -5.62 2.74
N GLN A 326 -26.30 -4.69 2.34
CA GLN A 326 -26.65 -3.54 1.51
C GLN A 326 -25.63 -3.24 0.40
N ASN A 327 -26.11 -2.99 -0.82
CA ASN A 327 -25.33 -2.44 -1.92
C ASN A 327 -24.02 -3.19 -2.22
N ASN A 328 -24.05 -4.52 -2.21
CA ASN A 328 -22.88 -5.33 -2.56
C ASN A 328 -22.97 -5.85 -3.99
N LEU A 329 -21.81 -6.14 -4.59
CA LEU A 329 -21.71 -6.97 -5.78
C LEU A 329 -21.44 -8.41 -5.33
N VAL A 330 -22.37 -9.32 -5.63
CA VAL A 330 -22.37 -10.69 -5.11
C VAL A 330 -22.85 -11.70 -6.15
N GLU A 331 -22.80 -12.99 -5.84
CA GLU A 331 -23.49 -14.03 -6.62
C GLU A 331 -24.84 -14.40 -5.99
N SER A 332 -25.67 -15.15 -6.72
CA SER A 332 -27.09 -15.36 -6.40
C SER A 332 -27.37 -15.95 -5.00
N GLU A 333 -26.46 -16.76 -4.48
CA GLU A 333 -26.54 -17.38 -3.15
C GLU A 333 -26.52 -16.36 -2.00
N CYS A 334 -26.03 -15.14 -2.24
CA CYS A 334 -25.88 -14.10 -1.23
C CYS A 334 -27.17 -13.33 -0.93
N LYS A 335 -28.29 -13.69 -1.57
CA LYS A 335 -29.61 -13.05 -1.45
C LYS A 335 -29.59 -11.58 -1.92
N SER A 336 -30.78 -11.02 -2.13
CA SER A 336 -30.94 -9.65 -2.64
C SER A 336 -30.58 -8.54 -1.63
N GLY A 337 -30.40 -8.87 -0.35
CA GLY A 337 -30.14 -7.89 0.71
C GLY A 337 -31.34 -7.00 1.02
N ASP A 338 -31.08 -5.80 1.51
CA ASP A 338 -32.08 -4.78 1.83
C ASP A 338 -32.87 -4.33 0.58
N THR A 339 -34.18 -4.09 0.75
CA THR A 339 -35.05 -3.73 -0.39
C THR A 339 -34.81 -2.34 -0.98
N LYS A 340 -34.31 -1.40 -0.19
CA LYS A 340 -33.98 -0.03 -0.63
C LYS A 340 -32.56 0.05 -1.17
N TYR A 341 -31.67 -0.76 -0.62
CA TYR A 341 -30.25 -0.81 -0.99
C TYR A 341 -29.86 -2.24 -1.40
N PRO A 342 -30.47 -2.80 -2.47
CA PRO A 342 -30.27 -4.19 -2.82
C PRO A 342 -28.84 -4.47 -3.29
N ASN A 343 -28.44 -5.73 -3.17
CA ASN A 343 -27.27 -6.24 -3.85
C ASN A 343 -27.52 -6.31 -5.37
N GLU A 344 -26.44 -6.18 -6.14
CA GLU A 344 -26.41 -6.53 -7.55
C GLU A 344 -25.72 -7.88 -7.73
N PHE A 345 -26.23 -8.67 -8.66
CA PHE A 345 -25.70 -10.00 -8.93
C PHE A 345 -24.74 -9.97 -10.11
N TRP A 346 -23.55 -10.54 -9.91
CA TRP A 346 -22.62 -10.84 -10.97
C TRP A 346 -22.99 -12.16 -11.64
N ASP A 347 -23.20 -12.13 -12.95
CA ASP A 347 -23.49 -13.29 -13.80
C ASP A 347 -22.41 -13.53 -14.88
N GLY A 348 -21.31 -12.77 -14.80
CA GLY A 348 -20.20 -12.86 -15.74
C GLY A 348 -19.33 -14.10 -15.50
N SER A 349 -18.55 -14.46 -16.52
CA SER A 349 -17.66 -15.65 -16.49
C SER A 349 -16.18 -15.30 -16.30
N LYS A 350 -15.82 -14.01 -16.38
CA LYS A 350 -14.43 -13.55 -16.32
C LYS A 350 -14.27 -12.49 -15.21
N LEU A 351 -13.62 -12.87 -14.11
CA LEU A 351 -13.39 -11.96 -13.00
C LEU A 351 -12.12 -11.11 -13.20
N PHE A 352 -10.99 -11.77 -13.45
CA PHE A 352 -9.69 -11.11 -13.61
C PHE A 352 -9.28 -11.00 -15.07
N ALA A 353 -8.66 -9.87 -15.43
CA ALA A 353 -8.00 -9.68 -16.73
C ALA A 353 -6.70 -10.49 -16.76
N GLY A 354 -6.72 -11.64 -17.42
CA GLY A 354 -5.71 -12.68 -17.35
C GLY A 354 -6.28 -14.01 -16.83
N ASN A 355 -5.41 -14.92 -16.41
CA ASN A 355 -5.78 -16.24 -15.90
C ASN A 355 -5.35 -16.44 -14.44
N SER A 356 -4.99 -15.35 -13.75
CA SER A 356 -4.45 -15.34 -12.41
C SER A 356 -5.06 -14.20 -11.61
N SER A 357 -5.21 -14.39 -10.30
CA SER A 357 -5.62 -13.36 -9.34
C SER A 357 -4.48 -12.39 -9.01
N GLU A 358 -3.24 -12.71 -9.35
CA GLU A 358 -2.04 -11.85 -9.21
C GLU A 358 -1.34 -11.68 -10.57
N GLY A 359 -0.84 -10.47 -10.86
CA GLY A 359 -0.06 -10.19 -12.08
C GLY A 359 -0.40 -8.88 -12.78
N SER A 360 0.04 -8.77 -14.04
CA SER A 360 -0.24 -7.61 -14.89
C SER A 360 -1.69 -7.61 -15.38
N CYS A 361 -2.28 -6.42 -15.51
CA CYS A 361 -3.62 -6.27 -16.07
C CYS A 361 -3.56 -6.27 -17.60
N LYS A 362 -4.31 -7.17 -18.23
CA LYS A 362 -4.47 -7.16 -19.69
C LYS A 362 -5.34 -6.00 -20.17
N SER A 363 -5.12 -5.59 -21.42
CA SER A 363 -5.88 -4.50 -22.03
C SER A 363 -7.38 -4.83 -22.16
N LEU A 364 -8.20 -3.79 -22.35
CA LEU A 364 -9.66 -3.93 -22.57
C LEU A 364 -10.01 -4.61 -23.90
N ILE A 365 -9.05 -4.77 -24.81
CA ILE A 365 -9.24 -5.52 -26.07
C ILE A 365 -8.97 -7.00 -25.83
N GLU A 366 -7.91 -7.31 -25.10
CA GLU A 366 -7.50 -8.69 -24.84
C GLU A 366 -8.47 -9.43 -23.91
N ASP A 367 -8.99 -8.73 -22.90
CA ASP A 367 -10.02 -9.25 -22.00
C ASP A 367 -11.14 -8.21 -21.82
N PRO A 368 -12.14 -8.16 -22.72
CA PRO A 368 -13.18 -7.13 -22.70
C PRO A 368 -14.20 -7.28 -21.57
N ASP A 369 -14.36 -8.50 -21.04
CA ASP A 369 -15.42 -8.83 -20.07
C ASP A 369 -14.90 -8.97 -18.63
N ALA A 370 -13.58 -8.89 -18.42
CA ALA A 370 -13.00 -9.07 -17.10
C ALA A 370 -13.24 -7.85 -16.20
N LEU A 371 -13.92 -8.04 -15.06
CA LEU A 371 -14.30 -6.96 -14.14
C LEU A 371 -13.12 -6.29 -13.42
N LEU A 372 -12.07 -7.05 -13.12
CA LEU A 372 -10.98 -6.63 -12.24
C LEU A 372 -9.63 -6.85 -12.91
N CYS A 373 -8.67 -5.96 -12.63
CA CYS A 373 -7.27 -6.29 -12.83
C CYS A 373 -6.81 -7.28 -11.74
N PRO A 374 -5.87 -8.20 -12.05
CA PRO A 374 -5.20 -8.98 -11.03
C PRO A 374 -4.54 -8.08 -9.98
N TYR A 375 -4.40 -8.59 -8.76
CA TYR A 375 -3.64 -7.93 -7.71
C TYR A 375 -2.20 -7.68 -8.18
N SER A 376 -1.75 -6.45 -8.00
CA SER A 376 -0.37 -6.05 -8.25
C SER A 376 0.06 -5.00 -7.24
N THR A 377 1.37 -4.92 -7.01
CA THR A 377 1.97 -3.88 -6.17
C THR A 377 2.69 -2.90 -7.09
N PRO A 378 2.20 -1.65 -7.23
CA PRO A 378 2.92 -0.63 -7.96
C PRO A 378 4.34 -0.43 -7.43
N LYS A 379 5.20 0.11 -8.29
CA LYS A 379 6.55 0.50 -7.87
C LYS A 379 6.45 1.56 -6.77
N ASN A 380 7.34 1.47 -5.78
CA ASN A 380 7.41 2.44 -4.68
C ASN A 380 6.11 2.55 -3.84
N THR A 381 5.35 1.47 -3.70
CA THR A 381 4.23 1.41 -2.76
C THR A 381 4.34 0.18 -1.88
N PHE A 382 3.91 0.29 -0.62
CA PHE A 382 3.92 -0.85 0.31
C PHE A 382 2.77 -1.82 0.04
N LEU A 383 1.57 -1.30 -0.19
CA LEU A 383 0.38 -2.10 -0.48
C LEU A 383 0.16 -2.20 -2.00
N GLY A 384 -0.09 -3.43 -2.46
CA GLY A 384 -0.74 -3.67 -3.74
C GLY A 384 -2.26 -3.63 -3.63
N TYR A 385 -2.95 -3.65 -4.77
CA TYR A 385 -4.41 -3.59 -4.82
C TYR A 385 -4.98 -4.30 -6.06
N ILE A 386 -6.28 -4.58 -6.00
CA ILE A 386 -7.08 -5.09 -7.12
C ILE A 386 -7.86 -3.91 -7.71
N ARG A 387 -7.48 -3.48 -8.92
CA ARG A 387 -8.11 -2.33 -9.58
C ARG A 387 -9.40 -2.76 -10.29
N PRO A 388 -10.57 -2.15 -10.01
CA PRO A 388 -11.76 -2.33 -10.84
C PRO A 388 -11.52 -1.83 -12.28
N ARG A 389 -12.18 -2.45 -13.27
CA ARG A 389 -12.03 -2.05 -14.67
C ARG A 389 -13.27 -1.34 -15.16
N ILE A 390 -13.04 -0.34 -16.00
CA ILE A 390 -14.11 0.40 -16.68
C ILE A 390 -14.29 -0.23 -18.06
N LEU A 391 -15.25 -1.14 -18.17
CA LEU A 391 -15.46 -1.91 -19.39
C LEU A 391 -16.00 -1.04 -20.53
N LEU A 392 -15.54 -1.32 -21.75
CA LEU A 392 -15.99 -0.62 -22.97
C LEU A 392 -17.43 -0.95 -23.35
N SER A 393 -18.03 -1.96 -22.72
CA SER A 393 -19.44 -2.35 -22.90
C SER A 393 -20.41 -1.49 -22.10
N ALA A 394 -19.93 -0.83 -21.03
CA ALA A 394 -20.75 0.07 -20.23
C ALA A 394 -21.15 1.29 -21.06
N LYS A 395 -22.39 1.76 -20.89
CA LYS A 395 -22.92 2.93 -21.61
C LYS A 395 -22.58 4.25 -20.94
N ASN A 396 -22.38 4.21 -19.62
CA ASN A 396 -22.01 5.34 -18.78
C ASN A 396 -21.42 4.84 -17.45
N MET A 397 -20.92 5.76 -16.62
CA MET A 397 -20.29 5.44 -15.32
C MET A 397 -21.20 4.72 -14.31
N PHE A 398 -22.53 4.84 -14.42
CA PHE A 398 -23.50 4.18 -13.53
C PHE A 398 -24.00 2.82 -14.07
N ASP A 399 -23.70 2.50 -15.32
CA ASP A 399 -24.07 1.24 -15.99
C ASP A 399 -23.11 0.09 -15.64
N THR A 400 -22.04 0.37 -14.89
CA THR A 400 -21.10 -0.65 -14.42
C THR A 400 -21.65 -1.41 -13.20
N LEU A 401 -21.00 -2.47 -12.75
CA LEU A 401 -21.36 -3.20 -11.51
C LEU A 401 -20.65 -2.67 -10.25
N ILE A 402 -19.66 -1.80 -10.41
CA ILE A 402 -18.77 -1.38 -9.31
C ILE A 402 -18.80 0.13 -9.11
N LEU A 403 -18.73 0.91 -10.20
CA LEU A 403 -18.51 2.35 -10.11
C LEU A 403 -19.77 3.10 -9.68
N ASN A 404 -19.59 4.08 -8.79
CA ASN A 404 -20.61 5.02 -8.30
C ASN A 404 -21.91 4.34 -7.84
N LYS A 405 -21.78 3.28 -7.05
CA LYS A 405 -22.92 2.49 -6.56
C LYS A 405 -23.32 2.83 -5.13
N GLY A 406 -22.36 3.20 -4.28
CA GLY A 406 -22.62 3.59 -2.89
C GLY A 406 -22.74 5.10 -2.70
N ARG A 407 -23.05 5.52 -1.46
CA ARG A 407 -23.17 6.93 -1.08
C ARG A 407 -22.28 7.29 0.09
N LEU A 408 -21.85 8.54 0.12
CA LEU A 408 -21.02 9.15 1.17
C LEU A 408 -21.75 10.19 2.00
N ASP A 409 -22.99 10.52 1.66
CA ASP A 409 -23.86 11.39 2.45
C ASP A 409 -24.91 10.55 3.16
N LEU A 410 -25.19 10.91 4.41
CA LEU A 410 -26.39 10.43 5.10
C LEU A 410 -27.59 10.94 4.32
N SER A 411 -28.34 10.04 3.69
CA SER A 411 -29.69 10.39 3.26
C SER A 411 -30.57 10.69 4.50
N LEU A 412 -31.77 11.23 4.28
CA LEU A 412 -32.79 11.31 5.34
C LEU A 412 -33.21 9.92 5.86
N ASP A 413 -32.73 8.84 5.25
CA ASP A 413 -32.98 7.46 5.66
C ASP A 413 -31.89 6.96 6.63
N SER A 414 -32.25 6.81 7.90
CA SER A 414 -31.35 6.33 8.96
C SER A 414 -30.95 4.85 8.80
N THR A 415 -31.49 4.13 7.80
CA THR A 415 -31.16 2.72 7.54
C THR A 415 -30.03 2.53 6.51
N GLN A 416 -29.56 3.61 5.88
CA GLN A 416 -28.52 3.54 4.86
C GLN A 416 -27.13 3.35 5.46
N LEU A 417 -26.41 2.33 4.98
CA LEU A 417 -24.99 2.14 5.28
C LEU A 417 -24.12 2.87 4.25
N MET A 418 -23.42 3.91 4.70
CA MET A 418 -22.57 4.74 3.86
C MET A 418 -21.24 4.06 3.54
N CYS A 419 -20.61 4.48 2.45
CA CYS A 419 -19.22 4.15 2.20
C CYS A 419 -18.28 4.79 3.23
N GLU A 420 -17.11 4.18 3.38
CA GLU A 420 -15.96 4.83 3.99
C GLU A 420 -15.55 6.08 3.20
N THR A 421 -14.85 7.02 3.85
CA THR A 421 -14.42 8.27 3.23
C THR A 421 -13.16 8.14 2.39
N MET A 422 -12.38 7.08 2.59
CA MET A 422 -11.15 6.79 1.86
C MET A 422 -11.15 5.34 1.37
N ASP A 423 -10.33 5.03 0.36
CA ASP A 423 -10.08 3.69 -0.14
C ASP A 423 -8.84 3.04 0.52
N GLN A 424 -8.51 1.79 0.16
CA GLN A 424 -7.35 1.05 0.69
C GLN A 424 -6.01 1.77 0.50
N ARG A 425 -5.92 2.67 -0.49
CA ARG A 425 -4.69 3.43 -0.83
C ARG A 425 -4.68 4.79 -0.14
N ASN A 426 -5.61 5.01 0.80
CA ASN A 426 -5.89 6.29 1.45
C ASN A 426 -6.22 7.41 0.45
N LYS A 427 -6.85 7.05 -0.69
CA LYS A 427 -7.42 8.04 -1.62
C LYS A 427 -8.84 8.37 -1.19
N ASN A 428 -9.19 9.65 -1.18
CA ASN A 428 -10.54 10.06 -0.82
C ASN A 428 -11.54 9.51 -1.83
N ARG A 429 -12.61 8.93 -1.30
CA ARG A 429 -13.85 8.67 -2.04
C ARG A 429 -14.58 10.00 -2.06
N THR A 430 -14.36 10.80 -3.09
CA THR A 430 -15.11 12.01 -3.48
C THR A 430 -14.25 12.85 -4.42
N THR A 431 -14.85 13.30 -5.52
CA THR A 431 -14.48 14.60 -6.10
C THR A 431 -15.67 15.42 -6.58
N ASP A 432 -16.83 14.84 -6.92
CA ASP A 432 -17.90 15.66 -7.51
C ASP A 432 -19.37 15.43 -7.07
N ASN A 433 -19.79 14.29 -6.48
CA ASN A 433 -21.24 14.01 -6.28
C ASN A 433 -21.64 13.03 -5.14
N SER A 434 -20.81 12.87 -4.10
CA SER A 434 -21.12 12.02 -2.93
C SER A 434 -21.41 10.53 -3.22
N TRP A 435 -20.90 10.02 -4.35
CA TRP A 435 -20.91 8.60 -4.71
C TRP A 435 -19.55 7.97 -4.42
N CYS A 436 -19.55 6.64 -4.33
CA CYS A 436 -18.36 5.81 -4.13
C CYS A 436 -18.52 4.49 -4.88
N ASP A 437 -17.39 3.87 -5.17
CA ASP A 437 -17.31 2.56 -5.80
C ASP A 437 -17.44 1.44 -4.77
N ARG A 438 -18.02 0.30 -5.18
CA ARG A 438 -18.03 -0.92 -4.36
C ARG A 438 -16.63 -1.50 -4.20
N GLY A 439 -16.40 -2.14 -3.06
CA GLY A 439 -15.13 -2.80 -2.75
C GLY A 439 -14.08 -1.83 -2.20
N ALA A 440 -12.84 -2.31 -2.11
CA ALA A 440 -11.75 -1.65 -1.39
C ALA A 440 -11.13 -0.44 -2.10
N ILE A 441 -11.39 -0.27 -3.40
CA ILE A 441 -10.72 0.71 -4.26
C ILE A 441 -11.75 1.65 -4.86
N GLU A 442 -11.41 2.94 -4.85
CA GLU A 442 -12.11 3.98 -5.60
C GLU A 442 -11.38 4.24 -6.90
N ILE A 443 -12.07 4.28 -8.04
CA ILE A 443 -11.45 4.65 -9.32
C ILE A 443 -11.08 6.12 -9.30
N ILE A 444 -9.78 6.41 -9.36
CA ILE A 444 -9.27 7.78 -9.42
C ILE A 444 -8.86 8.12 -10.84
N VAL A 445 -9.49 9.16 -11.40
CA VAL A 445 -9.12 9.73 -12.70
C VAL A 445 -8.39 11.06 -12.47
N PRO A 446 -7.18 11.25 -13.02
CA PRO A 446 -6.44 12.50 -12.87
C PRO A 446 -7.22 13.72 -13.37
N SER A 447 -7.38 14.72 -12.51
CA SER A 447 -8.07 15.98 -12.84
C SER A 447 -7.14 17.07 -13.39
N SER A 448 -5.83 16.93 -13.16
CA SER A 448 -4.79 17.87 -13.59
C SER A 448 -3.93 17.30 -14.73
N LYS A 449 -3.25 18.17 -15.48
CA LYS A 449 -2.34 17.76 -16.55
C LYS A 449 -1.08 17.13 -15.95
N SER A 450 -0.89 15.84 -16.20
CA SER A 450 0.36 15.17 -15.84
C SER A 450 1.46 15.54 -16.82
N ARG A 451 2.69 15.71 -16.33
CA ARG A 451 3.87 15.93 -17.17
C ARG A 451 4.55 14.62 -17.50
N ILE A 452 4.89 14.43 -18.76
CA ILE A 452 5.67 13.29 -19.27
C ILE A 452 6.89 13.82 -20.04
N GLY A 453 7.97 13.05 -20.14
CA GLY A 453 9.14 13.49 -20.87
C GLY A 453 10.41 12.70 -20.57
N GLN A 454 11.42 12.87 -21.42
CA GLN A 454 12.73 12.26 -21.27
C GLN A 454 13.83 13.19 -21.80
N ASP A 455 14.98 13.20 -21.14
CA ASP A 455 16.21 13.80 -21.68
C ASP A 455 16.87 12.79 -22.65
N LEU A 456 17.23 13.28 -23.84
CA LEU A 456 17.77 12.52 -24.96
C LEU A 456 19.11 13.09 -25.39
N LYS A 457 20.01 12.21 -25.84
CA LYS A 457 21.14 12.57 -26.68
C LYS A 457 20.77 12.58 -28.16
N VAL A 458 21.59 13.25 -28.96
CA VAL A 458 21.43 13.24 -30.42
C VAL A 458 21.49 11.81 -30.95
N GLY A 459 20.45 11.40 -31.69
CA GLY A 459 20.29 10.05 -32.22
C GLY A 459 19.53 9.08 -31.31
N GLU A 460 19.19 9.48 -30.08
CA GLU A 460 18.38 8.66 -29.18
C GLU A 460 16.87 8.80 -29.44
N VAL A 461 16.13 7.78 -29.01
CA VAL A 461 14.67 7.69 -29.07
C VAL A 461 14.16 7.61 -27.64
N ALA A 462 13.17 8.44 -27.30
CA ALA A 462 12.52 8.37 -25.99
C ALA A 462 11.55 7.20 -25.92
N LYS A 463 11.53 6.51 -24.79
CA LYS A 463 10.62 5.39 -24.51
C LYS A 463 10.07 5.53 -23.11
N LEU A 464 8.76 5.72 -23.01
CA LEU A 464 8.05 5.94 -21.76
C LEU A 464 6.84 4.98 -21.71
N ASN A 465 6.40 4.60 -20.50
CA ASN A 465 5.10 3.97 -20.34
C ASN A 465 4.14 4.98 -19.70
N ILE A 466 3.07 5.33 -20.41
CA ILE A 466 2.18 6.40 -19.95
C ILE A 466 1.05 5.94 -19.02
N LEU A 467 0.89 4.62 -18.80
CA LEU A 467 -0.23 4.09 -18.01
C LEU A 467 -0.23 4.62 -16.57
N GLU A 468 0.95 4.84 -15.99
CA GLU A 468 1.09 5.39 -14.64
C GLU A 468 0.51 6.81 -14.49
N TYR A 469 0.34 7.54 -15.59
CA TYR A 469 -0.21 8.90 -15.61
C TYR A 469 -1.72 8.95 -15.86
N LEU A 470 -2.38 7.81 -16.10
CA LEU A 470 -3.81 7.73 -16.41
C LEU A 470 -4.69 7.49 -15.17
N GLY A 471 -4.07 7.39 -13.99
CA GLY A 471 -4.72 6.94 -12.76
C GLY A 471 -5.25 5.52 -12.92
N ASP A 472 -6.51 5.30 -12.57
CA ASP A 472 -7.14 3.98 -12.64
C ASP A 472 -7.84 3.70 -13.98
N SER A 473 -7.54 4.47 -15.02
CA SER A 473 -8.11 4.30 -16.37
C SER A 473 -7.20 3.47 -17.28
N ASP A 474 -7.79 2.96 -18.36
CA ASP A 474 -7.10 2.25 -19.45
C ASP A 474 -7.12 3.09 -20.73
N LEU A 475 -6.18 2.85 -21.65
CA LEU A 475 -6.22 3.49 -22.96
C LEU A 475 -7.41 2.99 -23.79
N TYR A 476 -8.04 3.92 -24.53
CA TYR A 476 -9.13 3.58 -25.43
C TYR A 476 -8.62 2.96 -26.74
N PRO A 477 -9.19 1.85 -27.24
CA PRO A 477 -8.70 1.18 -28.45
C PRO A 477 -8.73 2.04 -29.71
N LYS A 478 -7.63 2.02 -30.49
CA LYS A 478 -7.53 2.78 -31.75
C LYS A 478 -8.61 2.46 -32.78
N GLU A 479 -9.03 1.19 -32.88
CA GLU A 479 -10.05 0.74 -33.85
C GLU A 479 -11.44 1.34 -33.56
N LYS A 480 -11.65 1.83 -32.33
CA LYS A 480 -12.92 2.42 -31.88
C LYS A 480 -12.89 3.95 -31.88
N CYS A 481 -11.78 4.59 -32.26
CA CYS A 481 -11.64 6.04 -32.16
C CYS A 481 -12.47 6.81 -33.19
N GLU A 482 -12.53 6.36 -34.44
CA GLU A 482 -13.34 7.04 -35.46
C GLU A 482 -14.83 7.04 -35.11
N SER A 483 -15.34 5.93 -34.58
CA SER A 483 -16.74 5.81 -34.16
C SER A 483 -17.04 6.60 -32.90
N LEU A 484 -16.13 6.62 -31.91
CA LEU A 484 -16.29 7.39 -30.68
C LEU A 484 -16.28 8.90 -30.94
N LEU A 485 -15.34 9.38 -31.75
CA LEU A 485 -15.09 10.80 -31.98
C LEU A 485 -15.87 11.35 -33.17
N ASN A 486 -16.47 10.48 -33.98
CA ASN A 486 -17.15 10.82 -35.22
C ASN A 486 -16.28 11.63 -36.18
N MET A 487 -14.97 11.30 -36.24
CA MET A 487 -14.00 11.97 -37.10
C MET A 487 -12.80 11.08 -37.43
N LYS A 488 -12.14 11.38 -38.56
CA LYS A 488 -10.85 10.79 -38.92
C LYS A 488 -9.71 11.43 -38.12
N ASN A 489 -8.58 10.73 -38.03
CA ASN A 489 -7.39 11.25 -37.38
C ASN A 489 -6.96 12.61 -38.01
N PRO A 490 -6.91 13.71 -37.22
CA PRO A 490 -6.46 15.02 -37.71
C PRO A 490 -5.04 15.03 -38.28
N ALA A 491 -4.16 14.15 -37.78
CA ALA A 491 -2.78 14.02 -38.24
C ALA A 491 -2.67 13.25 -39.58
N GLY A 492 -3.78 12.68 -40.07
CA GLY A 492 -3.79 11.75 -41.19
C GLY A 492 -3.40 10.32 -40.78
N GLY A 493 -3.78 9.34 -41.60
CA GLY A 493 -3.57 7.92 -41.30
C GLY A 493 -4.59 7.34 -40.31
N GLU A 494 -4.27 6.18 -39.74
CA GLU A 494 -5.09 5.52 -38.71
C GLU A 494 -4.88 6.19 -37.34
N TRP A 495 -5.84 6.02 -36.44
CA TRP A 495 -5.68 6.41 -35.05
C TRP A 495 -4.65 5.51 -34.34
N GLN A 496 -4.02 6.06 -33.31
CA GLN A 496 -3.23 5.29 -32.35
C GLN A 496 -4.06 5.03 -31.08
N ASP A 497 -3.60 4.12 -30.22
CA ASP A 497 -4.31 3.81 -28.98
C ASP A 497 -4.41 5.06 -28.09
N GLY A 498 -5.48 5.11 -27.29
CA GLY A 498 -5.91 6.31 -26.62
C GLY A 498 -6.48 7.38 -27.55
N CYS A 499 -6.83 7.06 -28.80
CA CYS A 499 -7.19 8.08 -29.81
C CYS A 499 -6.20 9.25 -29.84
N ALA A 500 -4.92 8.90 -29.73
CA ALA A 500 -3.89 9.87 -29.41
C ALA A 500 -3.66 10.84 -30.57
N TYR A 501 -3.59 12.13 -30.25
CA TYR A 501 -3.09 13.13 -31.18
C TYR A 501 -2.34 14.24 -30.45
N ILE A 502 -1.41 14.86 -31.17
CA ILE A 502 -0.64 15.99 -30.68
C ILE A 502 -1.43 17.27 -30.91
N ASP A 503 -1.85 17.91 -29.83
CA ASP A 503 -2.37 19.27 -29.84
C ASP A 503 -1.19 20.25 -29.72
N GLN A 504 -0.88 20.88 -30.86
CA GLN A 504 0.26 21.79 -30.98
C GLN A 504 -0.01 23.06 -30.16
N THR A 505 0.85 23.36 -29.20
CA THR A 505 0.71 24.55 -28.34
C THR A 505 1.31 25.78 -29.03
N LEU A 506 2.63 25.97 -28.91
CA LEU A 506 3.35 27.15 -29.41
C LEU A 506 4.20 26.87 -30.64
N THR A 507 4.76 25.67 -30.74
CA THR A 507 5.67 25.28 -31.81
C THR A 507 5.28 23.92 -32.36
N LYS A 508 5.48 23.72 -33.66
CA LYS A 508 5.34 22.41 -34.29
C LYS A 508 6.29 21.41 -33.61
N SER A 509 5.78 20.23 -33.25
CA SER A 509 6.61 19.17 -32.69
C SER A 509 7.82 18.86 -33.58
N LYS A 510 8.95 18.66 -32.92
CA LYS A 510 10.26 18.36 -33.51
C LYS A 510 10.52 16.86 -33.62
N GLY A 511 9.49 16.03 -33.50
CA GLY A 511 9.57 14.58 -33.63
C GLY A 511 8.25 13.95 -34.06
N THR A 512 8.21 12.63 -34.05
CA THR A 512 7.00 11.83 -34.23
C THR A 512 6.83 10.90 -33.04
N LEU A 513 5.58 10.59 -32.68
CA LEU A 513 5.27 9.67 -31.60
C LEU A 513 4.42 8.49 -32.08
N THR A 514 4.65 7.34 -31.45
CA THR A 514 3.77 6.17 -31.52
C THR A 514 3.36 5.74 -30.12
N LEU A 515 2.09 5.41 -29.93
CA LEU A 515 1.50 4.91 -28.70
C LEU A 515 0.73 3.61 -28.99
N ASP A 516 1.01 2.58 -28.20
CA ASP A 516 0.27 1.31 -28.22
C ASP A 516 -0.68 1.16 -27.03
N ILE A 517 -1.52 0.14 -27.06
CA ILE A 517 -2.53 -0.15 -26.04
C ILE A 517 -1.93 -0.45 -24.66
N ASP A 518 -0.67 -0.91 -24.61
CA ASP A 518 0.08 -1.17 -23.39
C ASP A 518 0.72 0.10 -22.81
N GLY A 519 0.47 1.24 -23.46
CA GLY A 519 0.93 2.57 -23.05
C GLY A 519 2.40 2.84 -23.37
N ASN A 520 3.05 2.04 -24.20
CA ASN A 520 4.41 2.31 -24.63
C ASN A 520 4.41 3.47 -25.62
N LEU A 521 4.86 4.63 -25.14
CA LEU A 521 5.05 5.82 -25.93
C LEU A 521 6.50 5.85 -26.43
N VAL A 522 6.66 5.90 -27.74
CA VAL A 522 7.96 6.02 -28.41
C VAL A 522 8.00 7.35 -29.15
N TYR A 523 8.93 8.23 -28.79
CA TYR A 523 9.14 9.51 -29.47
C TYR A 523 10.47 9.51 -30.22
N THR A 524 10.41 9.78 -31.53
CA THR A 524 11.55 9.82 -32.44
C THR A 524 11.82 11.26 -32.89
N PRO A 525 12.94 11.88 -32.50
CA PRO A 525 13.31 13.22 -32.96
C PRO A 525 13.47 13.29 -34.49
N ASN A 526 12.93 14.34 -35.11
CA ASN A 526 13.14 14.68 -36.51
C ASN A 526 14.45 15.46 -36.67
N GLY A 527 15.57 14.74 -36.61
CA GLY A 527 16.92 15.29 -36.74
C GLY A 527 17.59 15.63 -35.42
N ASN A 528 18.63 16.46 -35.50
CA ASN A 528 19.59 16.72 -34.41
C ASN A 528 19.43 18.14 -33.87
N TRP A 529 18.26 18.46 -33.33
CA TRP A 529 18.00 19.77 -32.74
C TRP A 529 18.55 19.86 -31.31
N HIS A 530 18.63 21.08 -30.78
CA HIS A 530 19.00 21.32 -29.40
C HIS A 530 17.90 22.09 -28.67
N GLY A 531 17.57 21.67 -27.45
CA GLY A 531 16.60 22.34 -26.60
C GLY A 531 15.47 21.41 -26.18
N ALA A 532 14.27 21.95 -26.00
CA ALA A 532 13.07 21.19 -25.67
C ALA A 532 12.09 21.14 -26.86
N ASP A 533 11.34 20.05 -26.95
CA ASP A 533 10.08 19.91 -27.68
C ASP A 533 8.96 19.78 -26.65
N ILE A 534 7.97 20.67 -26.70
CA ILE A 534 6.91 20.78 -25.69
C ILE A 534 5.57 20.83 -26.41
N PHE A 535 4.70 19.87 -26.12
CA PHE A 535 3.37 19.78 -26.72
C PHE A 535 2.37 19.12 -25.78
N ASN A 536 1.07 19.23 -26.09
CA ASN A 536 0.03 18.52 -25.37
C ASN A 536 -0.29 17.22 -26.12
N LEU A 537 -0.17 16.09 -25.44
CA LEU A 537 -0.69 14.82 -25.91
C LEU A 537 -2.13 14.66 -25.40
N GLN A 538 -3.08 14.64 -26.33
CA GLN A 538 -4.49 14.44 -26.04
C GLN A 538 -4.81 12.95 -26.18
N ILE A 539 -5.40 12.36 -25.14
CA ILE A 539 -5.76 10.94 -25.12
C ILE A 539 -7.14 10.71 -24.53
N VAL A 540 -7.85 9.73 -25.07
CA VAL A 540 -9.08 9.18 -24.56
C VAL A 540 -8.77 7.93 -23.74
N THR A 541 -9.43 7.81 -22.60
CA THR A 541 -9.31 6.66 -21.70
C THR A 541 -10.66 5.99 -21.48
N SER A 542 -10.64 4.82 -20.84
CA SER A 542 -11.84 4.11 -20.43
C SER A 542 -12.75 4.93 -19.51
N SER A 543 -12.24 5.93 -18.79
CA SER A 543 -13.08 6.85 -18.00
C SER A 543 -13.57 8.05 -18.79
N THR A 544 -12.70 8.70 -19.57
CA THR A 544 -13.04 9.96 -20.24
C THR A 544 -13.96 9.78 -21.44
N HIS A 545 -14.06 8.58 -22.02
CA HIS A 545 -14.91 8.34 -23.20
C HIS A 545 -16.41 8.61 -22.94
N PHE A 546 -16.87 8.45 -21.69
CA PHE A 546 -18.24 8.79 -21.27
C PHE A 546 -18.53 10.29 -21.23
N ASN A 547 -17.49 11.13 -21.15
CA ASN A 547 -17.66 12.57 -20.97
C ASN A 547 -17.74 13.27 -22.32
N GLU A 548 -18.94 13.60 -22.76
CA GLU A 548 -19.17 14.30 -24.02
C GLU A 548 -18.49 15.69 -24.09
N ASN A 549 -18.32 16.36 -22.94
CA ASN A 549 -17.74 17.71 -22.88
C ASN A 549 -16.21 17.69 -22.73
N LYS A 550 -15.63 16.60 -22.24
CA LYS A 550 -14.20 16.46 -21.95
C LYS A 550 -13.73 15.03 -22.25
N LYS A 551 -13.81 14.63 -23.53
CA LYS A 551 -13.40 13.28 -23.99
C LYS A 551 -11.91 13.02 -23.82
N TYR A 552 -11.10 14.08 -23.79
CA TYR A 552 -9.65 13.98 -23.71
C TYR A 552 -9.10 14.30 -22.32
N MET A 553 -8.19 13.45 -21.87
CA MET A 553 -7.17 13.73 -20.87
C MET A 553 -5.93 14.32 -21.58
N VAL A 554 -5.25 15.26 -20.92
CA VAL A 554 -4.10 15.96 -21.49
C VAL A 554 -2.85 15.62 -20.68
N LEU A 555 -1.85 15.07 -21.36
CA LEU A 555 -0.49 14.92 -20.84
C LEU A 555 0.38 16.02 -21.46
N GLU A 556 1.12 16.75 -20.63
CA GLU A 556 2.04 17.79 -21.06
C GLU A 556 3.42 17.17 -21.29
N ASP A 557 3.84 17.07 -22.55
CA ASP A 557 5.07 16.41 -22.95
C ASP A 557 6.27 17.38 -22.95
N TYR A 558 7.41 16.92 -22.45
CA TYR A 558 8.70 17.64 -22.40
C TYR A 558 9.85 16.72 -22.84
N MET A 559 10.10 16.62 -24.15
CA MET A 559 11.30 15.95 -24.67
C MET A 559 12.46 16.94 -24.78
N VAL A 560 13.61 16.64 -24.17
CA VAL A 560 14.78 17.52 -24.23
C VAL A 560 15.90 16.82 -24.97
N GLN A 561 16.38 17.40 -26.08
CA GLN A 561 17.53 16.87 -26.81
C GLN A 561 18.80 17.68 -26.53
N GLU A 562 19.80 16.99 -26.00
CA GLU A 562 21.14 17.49 -25.74
C GLU A 562 22.14 16.99 -26.79
N PRO A 563 23.13 17.82 -27.18
CA PRO A 563 24.22 17.35 -28.03
C PRO A 563 25.05 16.28 -27.32
N ASN A 564 25.75 15.48 -28.11
CA ASN A 564 26.82 14.64 -27.60
C ASN A 564 27.92 15.57 -27.07
N ASN A 565 28.32 15.38 -25.80
CA ASN A 565 29.35 16.19 -25.15
C ASN A 565 30.76 15.80 -25.66
N GLU A 566 30.98 15.88 -26.96
CA GLU A 566 32.30 15.80 -27.59
C GLU A 566 32.93 17.19 -27.59
N PHE A 567 33.17 17.72 -26.39
CA PHE A 567 34.12 18.82 -26.28
C PHE A 567 35.51 18.20 -26.49
N GLU A 568 36.04 18.29 -27.71
CA GLU A 568 37.48 18.17 -27.90
C GLU A 568 38.13 19.24 -27.02
N ASP A 569 38.93 18.82 -26.04
CA ASP A 569 39.87 19.71 -25.37
C ASP A 569 40.86 20.20 -26.44
N LYS A 570 40.47 21.25 -27.14
CA LYS A 570 41.39 22.12 -27.85
C LYS A 570 42.15 22.86 -26.78
N SER A 571 43.04 22.16 -26.09
CA SER A 571 44.19 22.76 -25.47
C SER A 571 44.79 23.62 -26.57
N VAL A 572 44.59 24.93 -26.44
CA VAL A 572 45.30 25.89 -27.26
C VAL A 572 46.75 25.58 -26.93
N LYS A 573 47.46 24.91 -27.85
CA LYS A 573 48.91 24.89 -27.82
C LYS A 573 49.29 26.36 -27.94
N THR A 574 49.47 27.01 -26.80
CA THR A 574 50.18 28.27 -26.71
C THR A 574 51.62 27.94 -27.12
N SER A 575 51.86 27.91 -28.43
CA SER A 575 53.19 28.13 -28.99
C SER A 575 53.54 29.60 -28.77
N GLY A 576 53.67 29.97 -27.50
CA GLY A 576 54.15 31.26 -27.03
C GLY A 576 55.24 30.92 -26.03
N GLY A 577 56.48 30.98 -26.51
CA GLY A 577 57.66 30.45 -25.85
C GLY A 577 57.81 30.86 -24.40
N ALA A 578 58.48 29.98 -23.65
CA ALA A 578 58.98 30.21 -22.32
C ALA A 578 59.85 31.49 -22.25
N PHE A 579 59.22 32.64 -22.03
CA PHE A 579 59.90 33.87 -21.59
C PHE A 579 59.55 34.25 -20.13
N GLY A 580 58.69 33.47 -19.46
CA GLY A 580 58.31 33.70 -18.07
C GLY A 580 59.44 33.47 -17.04
N PHE A 581 60.34 32.51 -17.30
CA PHE A 581 61.40 32.19 -16.34
C PHE A 581 62.59 33.16 -16.41
N PHE A 582 62.98 33.63 -17.60
CA PHE A 582 64.05 34.64 -17.74
C PHE A 582 63.62 36.04 -17.27
N GLY A 583 62.35 36.40 -17.44
CA GLY A 583 61.79 37.65 -16.91
C GLY A 583 61.81 37.70 -15.38
N LEU A 584 61.56 36.58 -14.71
CA LEU A 584 61.54 36.50 -13.25
C LEU A 584 62.94 36.68 -12.63
N PHE A 585 63.99 36.12 -13.26
CA PHE A 585 65.38 36.32 -12.82
C PHE A 585 65.90 37.73 -13.11
N ALA A 586 65.47 38.38 -14.20
CA ALA A 586 65.83 39.77 -14.48
C ALA A 586 65.26 40.73 -13.40
N VAL A 587 64.03 40.50 -12.94
CA VAL A 587 63.41 41.30 -11.87
C VAL A 587 64.08 41.04 -10.51
N LEU A 588 64.43 39.79 -10.20
CA LEU A 588 65.16 39.46 -8.95
C LEU A 588 66.60 40.00 -8.96
N GLY A 589 67.27 40.01 -10.12
CA GLY A 589 68.59 40.64 -10.29
C GLY A 589 68.56 42.16 -10.07
N LEU A 590 67.51 42.83 -10.56
CA LEU A 590 67.32 44.28 -10.36
C LEU A 590 66.99 44.66 -8.90
N VAL A 591 66.33 43.76 -8.15
CA VAL A 591 66.13 43.93 -6.69
C VAL A 591 67.42 43.70 -5.90
N GLY A 592 68.29 42.79 -6.34
CA GLY A 592 69.60 42.55 -5.74
C GLY A 592 70.60 43.71 -5.93
N ILE A 593 70.61 44.35 -7.10
CA ILE A 593 71.52 45.46 -7.43
C ILE A 593 71.15 46.75 -6.67
N ARG A 594 69.89 46.91 -6.23
CA ARG A 594 69.44 48.06 -5.42
C ARG A 594 69.85 47.98 -3.94
N ARG A 595 70.41 46.84 -3.47
CA ARG A 595 70.94 46.67 -2.11
C ARG A 595 72.46 46.66 -1.99
N PHE A 596 73.19 46.84 -3.10
CA PHE A 596 74.65 46.99 -3.10
C PHE A 596 75.09 48.16 -3.99
N LYS A 597 74.84 49.39 -3.53
CA LYS A 597 75.72 50.56 -3.77
C LYS A 597 75.24 51.76 -2.93
N LYS A 598 76.01 52.00 -1.86
CA LYS A 598 76.11 53.18 -0.96
C LYS A 598 74.84 53.81 -0.43
#